data_AF-A0A1M6TQ70-F1
#
_entry.id   AF-A0A1M6TQ70-F1
#
_cell.length_a   1.000
_cell.length_b   1.000
_cell.length_c   1.000
_cell.angle_alpha   90.00
_cell.angle_beta   90.00
_cell.angle_gamma   90.00
#
_symmetry.space_group_name_H-M   'P 1'
#
loop_
_entity.id
_entity.type
_entity.pdbx_description
1 polymer ?
#
loop_
_entity_poly.entity_id
_entity_poly.type
_entity_poly.pdbx_seq_one_letter_code
_entity_poly.pdbx_strand_id
1 'polypeptide(L)'
;MNISKKVIFIAAFLLTLLTIFYIKVNRKENINKLDTVDNIEKVEENIDSNYLVENSEHFKIYYTINNKIYAKHILKVLEKNYDKIINDLKPSELPIIKVRLYPTQKDFFQSIQEYNRKDWVVGITWGKDEIRMLSPNNKETSHSYDEIVKTAIHEFTHIVSIHLNSYASQHRWLWDGIALYEAGQTRNLKKLRINNDNLPSLFELNTNIDQL
;
A
#
# COMPACT_ATOMS: atom_id res chain seq x y z
N MET A 1 -50.09 24.04 28.15
CA MET A 1 -48.97 24.85 27.63
C MET A 1 -48.54 24.24 26.30
N ASN A 2 -48.95 24.82 25.16
CA ASN A 2 -48.67 24.26 23.83
C ASN A 2 -47.26 24.67 23.38
N ILE A 3 -46.31 23.74 23.44
CA ILE A 3 -44.96 23.96 22.90
C ILE A 3 -45.08 24.01 21.37
N SER A 4 -44.67 25.12 20.76
CA SER A 4 -44.81 25.30 19.32
C SER A 4 -43.95 24.30 18.54
N LYS A 5 -44.43 23.82 17.39
CA LYS A 5 -43.67 22.90 16.51
C LYS A 5 -42.28 23.44 16.15
N LYS A 6 -42.10 24.77 16.11
CA LYS A 6 -40.80 25.43 15.89
C LYS A 6 -39.82 25.18 17.03
N VAL A 7 -40.30 25.19 18.28
CA VAL A 7 -39.46 24.91 19.46
C VAL A 7 -39.01 23.45 19.48
N ILE A 8 -39.90 22.52 19.10
CA ILE A 8 -39.57 21.09 18.97
C ILE A 8 -38.51 20.87 17.88
N PHE A 9 -38.66 21.55 16.74
CA PHE A 9 -37.70 21.44 15.63
C PHE A 9 -36.32 21.98 16.00
N ILE A 10 -36.26 23.15 16.66
CA ILE A 10 -35.00 23.74 17.14
C ILE A 10 -34.31 22.83 18.17
N ALA A 11 -35.09 22.25 19.11
CA ALA A 11 -34.55 21.33 20.11
C ALA A 11 -33.97 20.05 19.47
N ALA A 12 -34.67 19.47 18.48
CA ALA A 12 -34.18 18.29 17.75
C ALA A 12 -32.90 18.61 16.94
N PHE A 13 -32.84 19.79 16.31
CA PHE A 13 -31.66 20.23 15.58
C PHE A 13 -30.45 20.44 16.49
N LEU A 14 -30.64 21.03 17.68
CA LEU A 14 -29.55 21.18 18.66
C LEU A 14 -29.05 19.83 19.20
N LEU A 15 -29.95 18.86 19.41
CA LEU A 15 -29.58 17.52 19.87
C LEU A 15 -28.75 16.75 18.82
N THR A 16 -29.08 16.92 17.53
CA THR A 16 -28.29 16.33 16.43
C THR A 16 -26.90 16.97 16.28
N LEU A 17 -26.79 18.29 16.45
CA LEU A 17 -25.48 18.95 16.47
C LEU A 17 -24.61 18.51 17.65
N LEU A 18 -25.20 18.36 18.84
CA LEU A 18 -24.50 17.88 20.03
C LEU A 18 -24.00 16.44 19.87
N THR A 19 -24.80 15.56 19.26
CA THR A 19 -24.38 14.17 18.99
C THR A 19 -23.28 14.10 17.94
N ILE A 20 -23.34 14.87 16.86
CA ILE A 20 -22.27 14.97 15.85
C ILE A 20 -20.98 15.50 16.50
N PHE A 21 -21.09 16.54 17.33
CA PHE A 21 -19.94 17.11 18.05
C PHE A 21 -19.32 16.09 19.01
N TYR A 22 -20.14 15.39 19.80
CA TYR A 22 -19.69 14.33 20.71
C TYR A 22 -18.96 13.21 19.98
N ILE A 23 -19.50 12.74 18.85
CA ILE A 23 -18.85 11.73 17.99
C ILE A 23 -17.49 12.24 17.47
N LYS A 24 -17.42 13.51 17.05
CA LYS A 24 -16.18 14.11 16.53
C LYS A 24 -15.10 14.27 17.61
N VAL A 25 -15.48 14.66 18.82
CA VAL A 25 -14.56 14.75 19.98
C VAL A 25 -14.04 13.37 20.37
N ASN A 26 -14.92 12.38 20.56
CA ASN A 26 -14.51 11.01 20.87
C ASN A 26 -13.64 10.38 19.77
N ARG A 27 -13.89 10.69 18.49
CA ARG A 27 -13.05 10.22 17.39
C ARG A 27 -11.64 10.83 17.47
N LYS A 28 -11.52 12.12 17.79
CA LYS A 28 -10.22 12.79 17.95
C LYS A 28 -9.46 12.27 19.16
N GLU A 29 -10.13 12.01 20.29
CA GLU A 29 -9.50 11.40 21.47
C GLU A 29 -9.04 9.96 21.20
N ASN A 30 -9.83 9.16 20.47
CA ASN A 30 -9.42 7.81 20.08
C ASN A 30 -8.23 7.81 19.09
N ILE A 31 -8.18 8.77 18.15
CA ILE A 31 -7.04 8.97 17.25
C ILE A 31 -5.80 9.35 18.07
N ASN A 32 -5.92 10.34 18.96
CA ASN A 32 -4.81 10.78 19.81
C ASN A 32 -4.30 9.66 20.76
N LYS A 33 -5.17 8.72 21.14
CA LYS A 33 -4.80 7.55 21.95
C LYS A 33 -4.10 6.46 21.13
N LEU A 34 -4.37 6.38 19.82
CA LEU A 34 -3.62 5.52 18.89
C LEU A 34 -2.28 6.15 18.48
N ASP A 35 -2.19 7.47 18.40
CA ASP A 35 -1.03 8.22 17.86
C ASP A 35 0.07 8.54 18.89
N THR A 36 -0.04 8.10 20.14
CA THR A 36 1.09 8.24 21.07
C THR A 36 2.24 7.36 20.57
N VAL A 37 3.43 7.94 20.39
CA VAL A 37 4.65 7.27 19.92
C VAL A 37 4.91 5.95 20.69
N ASP A 38 4.64 5.94 21.99
CA ASP A 38 4.76 4.76 22.86
C ASP A 38 3.79 3.61 22.50
N ASN A 39 2.61 3.90 21.92
CA ASN A 39 1.66 2.89 21.47
C ASN A 39 1.97 2.41 20.05
N ILE A 40 2.59 3.23 19.21
CA ILE A 40 3.07 2.81 17.87
C ILE A 40 4.26 1.85 18.03
N GLU A 41 5.23 2.17 18.90
CA GLU A 41 6.32 1.26 19.24
C GLU A 41 5.81 -0.03 19.90
N LYS A 42 4.85 0.04 20.83
CA LYS A 42 4.27 -1.17 21.45
C LYS A 42 3.46 -2.06 20.51
N VAL A 43 2.85 -1.50 19.47
CA VAL A 43 2.15 -2.27 18.42
C VAL A 43 3.16 -2.90 17.46
N GLU A 44 4.26 -2.21 17.13
CA GLU A 44 5.36 -2.80 16.35
C GLU A 44 6.07 -3.93 17.11
N GLU A 45 6.31 -3.79 18.42
CA GLU A 45 6.97 -4.83 19.23
C GLU A 45 6.12 -6.10 19.44
N ASN A 46 4.78 -6.00 19.49
CA ASN A 46 3.92 -7.18 19.73
C ASN A 46 3.61 -7.99 18.45
N ILE A 47 3.73 -7.41 17.26
CA ILE A 47 3.53 -8.14 15.99
C ILE A 47 4.75 -9.02 15.66
N ASP A 48 5.94 -8.67 16.16
CA ASP A 48 7.21 -9.26 15.71
C ASP A 48 7.53 -10.64 16.32
N SER A 49 6.90 -11.04 17.43
CA SER A 49 7.21 -12.31 18.11
C SER A 49 6.94 -13.58 17.29
N ASN A 50 6.08 -13.50 16.26
CA ASN A 50 5.71 -14.62 15.38
C ASN A 50 6.34 -14.54 13.99
N TYR A 51 7.13 -13.51 13.71
CA TYR A 51 7.79 -13.33 12.42
C TYR A 51 9.25 -13.80 12.50
N LEU A 52 9.61 -14.65 11.54
CA LEU A 52 10.98 -15.05 11.26
C LEU A 52 11.58 -14.09 10.23
N VAL A 53 12.90 -14.00 10.23
CA VAL A 53 13.65 -13.11 9.33
C VAL A 53 14.60 -13.93 8.47
N GLU A 54 14.63 -13.65 7.18
CA GLU A 54 15.68 -14.11 6.25
C GLU A 54 16.31 -12.87 5.60
N ASN A 55 17.63 -12.91 5.41
CA ASN A 55 18.40 -11.80 4.85
C ASN A 55 19.01 -12.23 3.52
N SER A 56 19.25 -11.23 2.68
CA SER A 56 20.01 -11.30 1.43
C SER A 56 20.93 -10.08 1.37
N GLU A 57 21.56 -9.83 0.23
CA GLU A 57 22.52 -8.72 0.10
C GLU A 57 21.81 -7.36 0.20
N HIS A 58 20.67 -7.24 -0.48
CA HIS A 58 19.95 -5.97 -0.60
C HIS A 58 18.62 -5.95 0.15
N PHE A 59 18.11 -7.12 0.56
CA PHE A 59 16.78 -7.24 1.17
C PHE A 59 16.78 -8.01 2.50
N LYS A 60 15.81 -7.66 3.35
CA LYS A 60 15.44 -8.38 4.57
C LYS A 60 13.95 -8.72 4.53
N ILE A 61 13.57 -9.99 4.63
CA ILE A 61 12.17 -10.40 4.61
C ILE A 61 11.70 -10.92 5.97
N TYR A 62 10.55 -10.44 6.42
CA TYR A 62 9.83 -10.85 7.61
C TYR A 62 8.64 -11.72 7.20
N TYR A 63 8.53 -12.93 7.75
CA TYR A 63 7.47 -13.88 7.39
C TYR A 63 7.10 -14.81 8.56
N THR A 64 5.88 -15.36 8.58
CA THR A 64 5.52 -16.42 9.54
C THR A 64 6.02 -17.78 9.09
N ILE A 65 6.23 -18.75 9.99
CA ILE A 65 6.83 -20.06 9.68
C ILE A 65 6.24 -20.77 8.44
N ASN A 66 4.91 -20.70 8.26
CA ASN A 66 4.20 -21.32 7.13
C ASN A 66 4.48 -20.65 5.78
N ASN A 67 5.10 -19.48 5.78
CA ASN A 67 5.43 -18.70 4.58
C ASN A 67 6.90 -18.77 4.18
N LYS A 68 7.72 -19.59 4.86
CA LYS A 68 9.16 -19.66 4.62
C LYS A 68 9.55 -19.87 3.16
N ILE A 69 8.89 -20.82 2.48
CA ILE A 69 9.19 -21.14 1.09
C ILE A 69 8.88 -19.96 0.15
N TYR A 70 7.81 -19.22 0.43
CA TYR A 70 7.39 -18.06 -0.36
C TYR A 70 8.30 -16.86 -0.10
N ALA A 71 8.68 -16.62 1.15
CA ALA A 71 9.64 -15.58 1.52
C ALA A 71 10.99 -15.78 0.82
N LYS A 72 11.51 -17.02 0.79
CA LYS A 72 12.73 -17.35 0.06
C LYS A 72 12.60 -17.14 -1.44
N HIS A 73 11.44 -17.46 -2.02
CA HIS A 73 11.21 -17.22 -3.45
C HIS A 73 11.16 -15.72 -3.76
N ILE A 74 10.44 -14.92 -2.97
CA ILE A 74 10.38 -13.46 -3.12
C ILE A 74 11.77 -12.84 -3.03
N LEU A 75 12.58 -13.19 -2.02
CA LEU A 75 13.97 -12.71 -1.93
C LEU A 75 14.76 -13.04 -3.19
N LYS A 76 14.70 -14.29 -3.66
CA LYS A 76 15.40 -14.70 -4.88
C LYS A 76 14.96 -13.89 -6.11
N VAL A 77 13.66 -13.62 -6.24
CA VAL A 77 13.12 -12.82 -7.34
C VAL A 77 13.57 -11.37 -7.26
N LEU A 78 13.54 -10.77 -6.07
CA LEU A 78 14.00 -9.40 -5.84
C LEU A 78 15.48 -9.25 -6.16
N GLU A 79 16.34 -10.12 -5.61
CA GLU A 79 17.77 -10.10 -5.87
C GLU A 79 18.10 -10.30 -7.35
N LYS A 80 17.40 -11.21 -8.03
CA LYS A 80 17.59 -11.42 -9.47
C LYS A 80 17.29 -10.16 -10.31
N ASN A 81 16.40 -9.28 -9.85
CA ASN A 81 16.00 -8.07 -10.57
C ASN A 81 16.69 -6.80 -10.05
N TYR A 82 17.44 -6.89 -8.96
CA TYR A 82 18.06 -5.75 -8.30
C TYR A 82 18.91 -4.94 -9.28
N ASP A 83 19.98 -5.55 -9.83
CA ASP A 83 20.93 -4.87 -10.71
C ASP A 83 20.26 -4.22 -11.92
N LYS A 84 19.27 -4.89 -12.52
CA LYS A 84 18.55 -4.35 -13.67
C LYS A 84 17.87 -3.02 -13.30
N ILE A 85 17.07 -3.03 -12.24
CA ILE A 85 16.29 -1.86 -11.81
C ILE A 85 17.21 -0.73 -11.34
N ILE A 86 18.29 -1.05 -10.62
CA ILE A 86 19.28 -0.05 -10.20
C ILE A 86 19.99 0.58 -11.40
N ASN A 87 20.35 -0.21 -12.41
CA ASN A 87 21.02 0.31 -13.61
C ASN A 87 20.08 1.15 -14.48
N ASP A 88 18.80 0.79 -14.55
CA ASP A 88 17.78 1.50 -15.33
C ASP A 88 17.41 2.84 -14.67
N LEU A 89 17.22 2.85 -13.34
CA LEU A 89 16.73 4.04 -12.62
C LEU A 89 17.82 4.87 -11.95
N LYS A 90 19.00 4.30 -11.69
CA LYS A 90 20.20 4.98 -11.13
C LYS A 90 19.86 5.82 -9.89
N PRO A 91 19.31 5.22 -8.82
CA PRO A 91 19.05 5.95 -7.58
C PRO A 91 20.36 6.47 -6.97
N SER A 92 20.25 7.48 -6.11
CA SER A 92 21.40 8.08 -5.43
C SER A 92 22.10 7.05 -4.53
N GLU A 93 21.33 6.47 -3.61
CA GLU A 93 21.72 5.44 -2.65
C GLU A 93 20.45 4.66 -2.26
N LEU A 94 20.61 3.43 -1.74
CA LEU A 94 19.51 2.65 -1.19
C LEU A 94 19.86 2.05 0.17
N PRO A 95 18.91 2.05 1.12
CA PRO A 95 19.04 1.24 2.33
C PRO A 95 18.80 -0.24 2.01
N ILE A 96 19.04 -1.12 3.00
CA ILE A 96 18.50 -2.49 2.96
C ILE A 96 16.97 -2.39 2.92
N ILE A 97 16.37 -2.99 1.90
CA ILE A 97 14.91 -2.95 1.72
C ILE A 97 14.25 -4.04 2.56
N LYS A 98 13.32 -3.63 3.40
CA LYS A 98 12.50 -4.54 4.21
C LYS A 98 11.33 -5.05 3.37
N VAL A 99 11.00 -6.32 3.51
CA VAL A 99 9.81 -6.92 2.92
C VAL A 99 9.03 -7.60 4.03
N ARG A 100 7.76 -7.29 4.18
CA ARG A 100 6.89 -7.88 5.20
C ARG A 100 5.78 -8.67 4.54
N LEU A 101 5.79 -9.98 4.79
CA LEU A 101 4.90 -10.93 4.14
C LEU A 101 3.76 -11.35 5.06
N TYR A 102 2.56 -10.88 4.75
CA TYR A 102 1.37 -11.14 5.55
C TYR A 102 0.68 -12.43 5.11
N PRO A 103 0.30 -13.34 6.04
CA PRO A 103 -0.36 -14.59 5.68
C PRO A 103 -1.81 -14.40 5.21
N THR A 104 -2.51 -13.40 5.76
CA THR A 104 -3.93 -13.15 5.49
C THR A 104 -4.14 -11.74 4.95
N GLN A 105 -5.20 -11.57 4.17
CA GLN A 105 -5.58 -10.26 3.64
C GLN A 105 -5.96 -9.30 4.76
N LYS A 106 -6.59 -9.82 5.83
CA LYS A 106 -6.90 -9.06 7.04
C LYS A 106 -5.66 -8.46 7.67
N ASP A 107 -4.62 -9.27 7.91
CA ASP A 107 -3.39 -8.79 8.55
C ASP A 107 -2.68 -7.75 7.68
N PHE A 108 -2.67 -7.98 6.36
CA PHE A 108 -2.13 -7.03 5.38
C PHE A 108 -2.88 -5.70 5.43
N PHE A 109 -4.20 -5.70 5.29
CA PHE A 109 -5.03 -4.49 5.29
C PHE A 109 -4.98 -3.73 6.63
N GLN A 110 -4.94 -4.46 7.75
CA GLN A 110 -4.75 -3.86 9.06
C GLN A 110 -3.39 -3.14 9.15
N SER A 111 -2.34 -3.75 8.60
CA SER A 111 -0.99 -3.15 8.65
C SER A 111 -0.86 -1.85 7.86
N ILE A 112 -1.64 -1.67 6.80
CA ILE A 112 -1.63 -0.46 5.98
C ILE A 112 -2.72 0.53 6.40
N GLN A 113 -3.42 0.26 7.51
CA GLN A 113 -4.52 1.07 8.07
C GLN A 113 -5.71 1.25 7.12
N GLU A 114 -5.92 0.31 6.19
CA GLU A 114 -6.99 0.37 5.18
C GLU A 114 -7.90 -0.87 5.24
N TYR A 115 -8.81 -0.89 6.22
CA TYR A 115 -9.69 -2.03 6.49
C TYR A 115 -10.66 -2.41 5.35
N ASN A 116 -10.91 -1.51 4.38
CA ASN A 116 -11.90 -1.68 3.30
C ASN A 116 -11.29 -1.50 1.89
N ARG A 117 -10.01 -1.85 1.70
CA ARG A 117 -9.42 -1.81 0.36
C ARG A 117 -10.01 -2.90 -0.53
N LYS A 118 -10.08 -2.62 -1.83
CA LYS A 118 -10.49 -3.62 -2.81
C LYS A 118 -9.48 -4.78 -2.83
N ASP A 119 -10.00 -5.99 -3.03
CA ASP A 119 -9.28 -7.26 -2.99
C ASP A 119 -8.10 -7.39 -3.97
N TRP A 120 -8.06 -6.54 -5.00
CA TRP A 120 -6.98 -6.48 -5.97
C TRP A 120 -5.66 -5.88 -5.43
N VAL A 121 -5.64 -5.30 -4.23
CA VAL A 121 -4.38 -4.80 -3.66
C VAL A 121 -3.71 -5.91 -2.86
N VAL A 122 -2.51 -6.31 -3.32
CA VAL A 122 -1.72 -7.41 -2.74
C VAL A 122 -0.32 -6.98 -2.31
N GLY A 123 0.04 -5.71 -2.53
CA GLY A 123 1.30 -5.12 -2.11
C GLY A 123 1.21 -3.60 -2.06
N ILE A 124 2.11 -2.99 -1.29
CA ILE A 124 2.33 -1.55 -1.25
C ILE A 124 3.77 -1.24 -0.80
N THR A 125 4.29 -0.15 -1.35
CA THR A 125 5.47 0.55 -0.88
C THR A 125 5.11 1.37 0.36
N TRP A 126 5.69 0.99 1.50
CA TRP A 126 5.49 1.65 2.78
C TRP A 126 6.72 2.49 3.13
N GLY A 127 6.56 3.81 3.11
CA GLY A 127 7.66 4.73 3.35
C GLY A 127 8.71 4.69 2.25
N LYS A 128 10.00 4.69 2.63
CA LYS A 128 11.14 4.75 1.69
C LYS A 128 11.94 3.44 1.63
N ASP A 129 11.60 2.43 2.42
CA ASP A 129 12.46 1.26 2.62
C ASP A 129 11.70 -0.02 2.97
N GLU A 130 10.37 -0.04 2.89
CA GLU A 130 9.57 -1.22 3.22
C GLU A 130 8.56 -1.55 2.12
N ILE A 131 8.47 -2.84 1.78
CA ILE A 131 7.40 -3.43 0.98
C ILE A 131 6.51 -4.20 1.94
N ARG A 132 5.22 -3.88 1.98
CA ARG A 132 4.21 -4.66 2.70
C ARG A 132 3.39 -5.41 1.68
N MET A 133 3.31 -6.73 1.77
CA MET A 133 2.61 -7.53 0.76
C MET A 133 1.98 -8.79 1.33
N LEU A 134 0.96 -9.26 0.63
CA LEU A 134 0.29 -10.51 0.89
C LEU A 134 1.17 -11.69 0.45
N SER A 135 1.10 -12.80 1.19
CA SER A 135 1.76 -14.04 0.80
C SER A 135 1.23 -14.54 -0.56
N PRO A 136 2.12 -14.95 -1.50
CA PRO A 136 1.72 -15.57 -2.77
C PRO A 136 0.80 -16.79 -2.67
N ASN A 137 0.73 -17.44 -1.50
CA ASN A 137 -0.15 -18.59 -1.26
C ASN A 137 -1.48 -18.22 -0.59
N ASN A 138 -1.75 -16.93 -0.42
CA ASN A 138 -3.05 -16.49 0.05
C ASN A 138 -4.14 -16.82 -0.99
N LYS A 139 -5.28 -17.33 -0.52
CA LYS A 139 -6.41 -17.78 -1.36
C LYS A 139 -7.61 -16.82 -1.37
N GLU A 140 -7.48 -15.70 -0.66
CA GLU A 140 -8.54 -14.71 -0.46
C GLU A 140 -8.49 -13.62 -1.53
N THR A 141 -7.41 -13.56 -2.31
CA THR A 141 -7.25 -12.62 -3.43
C THR A 141 -7.56 -13.26 -4.78
N SER A 142 -7.98 -12.43 -5.74
CA SER A 142 -8.21 -12.81 -7.13
C SER A 142 -6.92 -12.94 -7.95
N HIS A 143 -5.77 -12.53 -7.42
CA HIS A 143 -4.47 -12.64 -8.07
C HIS A 143 -3.91 -14.05 -8.00
N SER A 144 -3.25 -14.46 -9.09
CA SER A 144 -2.44 -15.66 -9.12
C SER A 144 -1.15 -15.50 -8.33
N TYR A 145 -0.53 -16.63 -8.00
CA TYR A 145 0.79 -16.68 -7.35
C TYR A 145 1.83 -15.79 -8.06
N ASP A 146 1.93 -15.91 -9.39
CA ASP A 146 2.91 -15.18 -10.19
C ASP A 146 2.62 -13.68 -10.22
N GLU A 147 1.34 -13.28 -10.20
CA GLU A 147 0.95 -11.87 -10.12
C GLU A 147 1.39 -11.25 -8.78
N ILE A 148 1.18 -11.96 -7.66
CA ILE A 148 1.63 -11.50 -6.33
C ILE A 148 3.16 -11.44 -6.26
N VAL A 149 3.86 -12.41 -6.83
CA VAL A 149 5.34 -12.39 -6.89
C VAL A 149 5.83 -11.19 -7.70
N LYS A 150 5.20 -10.88 -8.85
CA LYS A 150 5.54 -9.69 -9.65
C LYS A 150 5.28 -8.39 -8.91
N THR A 151 4.27 -8.35 -8.02
CA THR A 151 4.04 -7.17 -7.17
C THR A 151 5.26 -6.85 -6.30
N ALA A 152 6.06 -7.81 -5.84
CA ALA A 152 7.28 -7.49 -5.11
C ALA A 152 8.27 -6.65 -5.95
N ILE A 153 8.43 -6.98 -7.24
CA ILE A 153 9.28 -6.23 -8.17
C ILE A 153 8.69 -4.82 -8.41
N HIS A 154 7.36 -4.74 -8.55
CA HIS A 154 6.63 -3.48 -8.72
C HIS A 154 6.88 -2.53 -7.55
N GLU A 155 6.65 -2.99 -6.31
CA GLU A 155 6.85 -2.17 -5.11
C GLU A 155 8.33 -1.82 -4.88
N PHE A 156 9.26 -2.74 -5.20
CA PHE A 156 10.68 -2.41 -5.16
C PHE A 156 11.02 -1.28 -6.14
N THR A 157 10.45 -1.30 -7.35
CA THR A 157 10.66 -0.24 -8.35
C THR A 157 10.16 1.12 -7.86
N HIS A 158 9.05 1.16 -7.13
CA HIS A 158 8.58 2.38 -6.48
C HIS A 158 9.57 2.91 -5.44
N ILE A 159 10.13 2.04 -4.60
CA ILE A 159 11.18 2.43 -3.64
C ILE A 159 12.37 3.03 -4.36
N VAL A 160 12.88 2.36 -5.40
CA VAL A 160 14.01 2.87 -6.19
C VAL A 160 13.69 4.24 -6.80
N SER A 161 12.49 4.40 -7.34
CA SER A 161 12.02 5.68 -7.91
C SER A 161 12.00 6.81 -6.87
N ILE A 162 11.60 6.51 -5.63
CA ILE A 162 11.61 7.49 -4.52
C ILE A 162 13.04 7.94 -4.17
N HIS A 163 14.02 7.03 -4.23
CA HIS A 163 15.44 7.34 -3.97
C HIS A 163 16.19 7.96 -5.16
N LEU A 164 15.65 7.81 -6.37
CA LEU A 164 16.04 8.64 -7.51
C LEU A 164 15.51 10.06 -7.34
N ASN A 165 14.19 10.20 -7.17
CA ASN A 165 13.53 11.49 -7.04
C ASN A 165 12.15 11.32 -6.38
N SER A 166 11.98 11.87 -5.18
CA SER A 166 10.70 11.81 -4.45
C SER A 166 9.54 12.51 -5.17
N TYR A 167 9.80 13.39 -6.13
CA TYR A 167 8.75 14.00 -6.96
C TYR A 167 8.17 13.03 -8.00
N ALA A 168 8.85 11.90 -8.29
CA ALA A 168 8.34 10.90 -9.24
C ALA A 168 6.97 10.35 -8.81
N SER A 169 6.73 10.20 -7.50
CA SER A 169 5.44 9.72 -6.96
C SER A 169 4.28 10.71 -7.14
N GLN A 170 4.54 11.96 -7.52
CA GLN A 170 3.50 12.95 -7.81
C GLN A 170 2.86 12.76 -9.19
N HIS A 171 3.52 12.03 -10.08
CA HIS A 171 3.02 11.71 -11.42
C HIS A 171 2.64 10.24 -11.49
N ARG A 172 1.44 9.89 -10.98
CA ARG A 172 0.99 8.50 -10.82
C ARG A 172 1.16 7.64 -12.08
N TRP A 173 0.81 8.16 -13.26
CA TRP A 173 0.96 7.41 -14.52
C TRP A 173 2.40 6.99 -14.79
N LEU A 174 3.37 7.85 -14.47
CA LEU A 174 4.79 7.57 -14.67
C LEU A 174 5.32 6.65 -13.58
N TRP A 175 4.94 6.92 -12.32
CA TRP A 175 5.35 6.14 -11.17
C TRP A 175 4.87 4.69 -11.26
N ASP A 176 3.59 4.47 -11.54
CA ASP A 176 3.01 3.13 -11.73
C ASP A 176 3.44 2.53 -13.07
N GLY A 177 3.62 3.36 -14.12
CA GLY A 177 4.04 2.92 -15.44
C GLY A 177 5.44 2.29 -15.45
N ILE A 178 6.41 2.92 -14.79
CA ILE A 178 7.76 2.38 -14.62
C ILE A 178 7.71 1.08 -13.82
N ALA A 179 6.96 1.04 -12.71
CA ALA A 179 6.82 -0.16 -11.89
C ALA A 179 6.18 -1.34 -12.65
N LEU A 180 5.14 -1.08 -13.46
CA LEU A 180 4.53 -2.08 -14.34
C LEU A 180 5.51 -2.61 -15.39
N TYR A 181 6.30 -1.72 -15.99
CA TYR A 181 7.31 -2.07 -16.98
C TYR A 181 8.42 -2.94 -16.38
N GLU A 182 9.02 -2.51 -15.27
CA GLU A 182 10.09 -3.23 -14.59
C GLU A 182 9.64 -4.60 -14.08
N ALA A 183 8.44 -4.69 -13.53
CA ALA A 183 7.85 -5.93 -13.05
C ALA A 183 7.38 -6.89 -14.17
N GLY A 184 7.41 -6.46 -15.44
CA GLY A 184 6.85 -7.22 -16.55
C GLY A 184 5.36 -7.53 -16.36
N GLN A 185 4.63 -6.60 -15.75
CA GLN A 185 3.19 -6.68 -15.53
C GLN A 185 2.47 -6.13 -16.76
N THR A 186 2.48 -6.91 -17.83
CA THR A 186 1.79 -6.55 -19.06
C THR A 186 0.29 -6.78 -18.91
N ARG A 187 -0.52 -5.72 -19.01
CA ARG A 187 -1.95 -5.88 -19.31
C ARG A 187 -2.10 -6.26 -20.78
N ASN A 188 -3.07 -7.12 -21.09
CA ASN A 188 -3.42 -7.39 -22.47
C ASN A 188 -3.95 -6.09 -23.10
N LEU A 189 -3.15 -5.47 -23.96
CA LEU A 189 -3.45 -4.18 -24.59
C LEU A 189 -4.77 -4.22 -25.39
N LYS A 190 -5.22 -5.39 -25.86
CA LYS A 190 -6.52 -5.55 -26.54
C LYS A 190 -7.72 -5.45 -25.59
N LYS A 191 -7.52 -5.68 -24.29
CA LYS A 191 -8.57 -5.53 -23.24
C LYS A 191 -8.65 -4.09 -22.74
N LEU A 192 -7.54 -3.35 -22.80
CA LEU A 192 -7.58 -1.91 -22.65
C LEU A 192 -8.26 -1.40 -23.93
N ARG A 193 -9.45 -0.79 -23.81
CA ARG A 193 -10.19 -0.22 -24.95
C ARG A 193 -9.47 1.04 -25.43
N ILE A 194 -8.21 0.89 -25.84
CA ILE A 194 -7.42 1.91 -26.50
C ILE A 194 -7.96 1.98 -27.92
N ASN A 195 -9.08 2.68 -28.08
CA ASN A 195 -9.47 3.15 -29.39
C ASN A 195 -8.39 4.14 -29.81
N ASN A 196 -7.69 3.86 -30.90
CA ASN A 196 -6.52 4.64 -31.38
C ASN A 196 -6.79 6.15 -31.50
N ASP A 197 -8.06 6.56 -31.51
CA ASP A 197 -8.47 7.95 -31.69
C ASP A 197 -8.51 8.77 -30.38
N ASN A 198 -8.40 8.16 -29.19
CA ASN A 198 -8.54 8.83 -27.88
C ASN A 198 -7.45 8.45 -26.85
N LEU A 199 -6.17 8.53 -27.24
CA LEU A 199 -5.08 8.43 -26.26
C LEU A 199 -4.95 9.73 -25.45
N PRO A 200 -4.77 9.67 -24.11
CA PRO A 200 -4.55 10.87 -23.33
C PRO A 200 -3.21 11.52 -23.71
N SER A 201 -3.21 12.84 -23.83
CA SER A 201 -2.01 13.65 -23.95
C SER A 201 -1.17 13.59 -22.66
N LEU A 202 0.11 13.95 -22.76
CA LEU A 202 0.98 14.08 -21.57
C LEU A 202 0.40 15.07 -20.54
N PHE A 203 -0.28 16.11 -21.01
CA PHE A 203 -0.96 17.06 -20.13
C PHE A 203 -2.07 16.38 -19.34
N GLU A 204 -2.95 15.64 -20.01
CA GLU A 204 -4.05 14.91 -19.35
C GLU A 204 -3.54 13.86 -18.36
N LEU A 205 -2.46 13.15 -18.71
CA LEU A 205 -1.79 12.20 -17.80
C LEU A 205 -1.23 12.89 -16.55
N ASN A 206 -0.67 14.10 -16.71
CA ASN A 206 -0.14 14.86 -15.57
C ASN A 206 -1.23 15.48 -14.69
N THR A 207 -2.44 15.70 -15.21
CA THR A 207 -3.54 16.33 -14.46
C THR A 207 -4.53 15.34 -13.84
N ASN A 208 -4.63 14.10 -14.33
CA ASN A 208 -5.55 13.07 -13.81
C ASN A 208 -4.86 12.13 -12.81
N ILE A 209 -4.56 12.62 -11.62
CA ILE A 209 -3.85 11.87 -10.57
C ILE A 209 -4.71 10.75 -9.94
N ASP A 210 -6.04 10.78 -10.11
CA ASP A 210 -6.98 9.96 -9.33
C ASP A 210 -7.78 8.90 -10.13
N GLN A 211 -7.50 8.66 -11.42
CA GLN A 211 -8.38 7.83 -12.28
C GLN A 211 -7.79 6.53 -12.87
N LEU A 212 -6.69 6.01 -12.32
CA LEU A 212 -6.16 4.69 -12.74
C LEU A 212 -6.07 3.69 -11.58
#